data_AF-F4P2L4-F1
#
_entry.id   AF-F4P2L4-F1
#
_cell.length_a   1.000
_cell.length_b   1.000
_cell.length_c   1.000
_cell.angle_alpha   90.00
_cell.angle_beta   90.00
_cell.angle_gamma   90.00
#
_symmetry.space_group_name_H-M   'P 1'
#
loop_
_entity.id
_entity.type
_entity.pdbx_description
1 polymer ?
#
loop_
_entity_poly.entity_id
_entity_poly.type
_entity_poly.pdbx_seq_one_letter_code
_entity_poly.pdbx_strand_id
1 'polypeptide(L)'
;MPSVLFLCTHNSARSQIAEAILRHLDTTGKFEAYSAGSEETFVRPLAIKVMQEWNVDMSSHTSKTLEQFLDRKIDFVVTVCDSANDTCPIFPRAIKKLHWSFPDPSKAVGTEDEQLQAYRTHRSSVKKSGIIRCPIIPLMSTKTSELKFIKQCCPCSMYVNTTVI
;
A
#
# COMPACT_ATOMS: atom_id res chain seq x y z
N MET A 1 7.42 0.62 -17.38
CA MET A 1 6.27 0.38 -16.48
C MET A 1 6.35 1.39 -15.35
N PRO A 2 5.26 2.08 -14.97
CA PRO A 2 5.31 3.03 -13.86
C PRO A 2 5.65 2.33 -12.54
N SER A 3 6.66 2.83 -11.85
CA SER A 3 7.11 2.30 -10.56
C SER A 3 6.50 3.09 -9.40
N VAL A 4 5.94 2.37 -8.42
CA VAL A 4 5.32 2.92 -7.20
C VAL A 4 6.14 2.47 -5.99
N LEU A 5 6.64 3.43 -5.22
CA LEU A 5 7.43 3.19 -4.01
C LEU A 5 6.64 3.59 -2.76
N PHE A 6 6.39 2.63 -1.87
CA PHE A 6 5.78 2.86 -0.56
C PHE A 6 6.86 3.05 0.51
N LEU A 7 6.88 4.23 1.13
CA LEU A 7 7.85 4.60 2.15
C LEU A 7 7.23 4.60 3.55
N CYS A 8 7.92 3.97 4.50
CA CYS A 8 7.67 4.18 5.92
C CYS A 8 9.01 4.26 6.68
N THR A 9 9.00 4.40 8.01
CA THR A 9 10.24 4.51 8.78
C THR A 9 11.07 3.22 8.74
N HIS A 10 10.48 2.07 9.11
CA HIS A 10 11.22 0.82 9.35
C HIS A 10 11.01 -0.27 8.28
N ASN A 11 10.22 0.01 7.24
CA ASN A 11 9.78 -0.95 6.23
C ASN A 11 9.32 -2.32 6.79
N SER A 12 8.56 -2.29 7.88
CA SER A 12 8.29 -3.49 8.70
C SER A 12 6.84 -4.00 8.60
N ALA A 13 5.86 -3.10 8.49
CA ALA A 13 4.44 -3.47 8.44
C ALA A 13 3.67 -2.65 7.40
N ARG A 14 3.51 -1.34 7.64
CA ARG A 14 2.61 -0.48 6.85
C ARG A 14 2.93 -0.43 5.36
N SER A 15 4.18 -0.14 5.00
CA SER A 15 4.60 -0.09 3.60
C SER A 15 4.65 -1.47 2.93
N GLN A 16 4.94 -2.53 3.69
CA GLN A 16 4.90 -3.91 3.21
C GLN A 16 3.48 -4.35 2.84
N ILE A 17 2.50 -4.04 3.71
CA ILE A 17 1.08 -4.29 3.45
C ILE A 17 0.61 -3.51 2.23
N ALA A 18 1.03 -2.24 2.09
CA ALA A 18 0.67 -1.42 0.93
C ALA A 18 1.23 -1.97 -0.39
N GLU A 19 2.50 -2.39 -0.42
CA GLU A 19 3.11 -3.06 -1.58
C GLU A 19 2.34 -4.32 -1.97
N ALA A 20 2.09 -5.20 -0.99
CA ALA A 20 1.41 -6.46 -1.22
C ALA A 20 -0.03 -6.28 -1.72
N ILE A 21 -0.78 -5.32 -1.16
CA ILE A 21 -2.13 -4.99 -1.63
C ILE A 21 -2.08 -4.48 -3.08
N LEU A 22 -1.14 -3.58 -3.42
CA LEU A 22 -1.07 -3.04 -4.79
C LEU A 22 -0.76 -4.16 -5.79
N ARG A 23 0.21 -5.05 -5.49
CA ARG A 23 0.52 -6.20 -6.34
C ARG A 23 -0.66 -7.15 -6.50
N HIS A 24 -1.39 -7.41 -5.41
CA HIS A 24 -2.52 -8.31 -5.43
C HIS A 24 -3.69 -7.77 -6.27
N LEU A 25 -3.93 -6.45 -6.22
CA LEU A 25 -5.02 -5.83 -6.99
C LEU A 25 -4.63 -5.51 -8.43
N ASP A 26 -3.34 -5.34 -8.73
CA ASP A 26 -2.86 -5.14 -10.10
C ASP A 26 -2.76 -6.48 -10.85
N THR A 27 -3.91 -7.05 -11.18
CA THR A 27 -4.02 -8.29 -11.97
C THR A 27 -3.52 -8.13 -13.42
N THR A 28 -3.34 -6.90 -13.87
CA THR A 28 -2.87 -6.59 -15.23
C THR A 28 -1.36 -6.34 -15.32
N GLY A 29 -0.66 -6.30 -14.18
CA GLY A 29 0.77 -6.01 -14.12
C GLY A 29 1.13 -4.68 -14.78
N LYS A 30 0.33 -3.63 -14.54
CA LYS A 30 0.56 -2.28 -15.08
C LYS A 30 1.54 -1.47 -14.25
N PHE A 31 1.81 -1.88 -13.02
CA PHE A 31 2.64 -1.16 -12.07
C PHE A 31 3.73 -2.06 -11.48
N GLU A 32 4.89 -1.48 -11.22
CA GLU A 32 5.89 -2.10 -10.36
C GLU A 32 5.79 -1.53 -8.95
N ALA A 33 5.25 -2.32 -8.02
CA ALA A 33 5.16 -1.93 -6.62
C ALA A 33 6.45 -2.30 -5.87
N TYR A 34 6.96 -1.34 -5.10
CA TYR A 34 8.12 -1.49 -4.22
C TYR A 34 7.80 -0.90 -2.86
N SER A 35 8.46 -1.38 -1.81
CA SER A 35 8.48 -0.72 -0.51
C SER A 35 9.91 -0.56 0.01
N ALA A 36 10.11 0.51 0.77
CA ALA A 36 11.36 0.80 1.45
C ALA A 36 11.11 1.59 2.73
N GLY A 37 12.18 1.80 3.50
CA GLY A 37 12.16 2.67 4.65
C GLY A 37 13.48 3.33 4.93
N SER A 38 13.46 4.31 5.82
CA SER A 38 14.68 4.99 6.28
C SER A 38 15.61 4.01 7.00
N GLU A 39 15.03 3.08 7.75
CA GLU A 39 15.75 2.02 8.46
C GLU A 39 15.22 0.66 7.99
N GLU A 40 16.12 -0.28 7.72
CA GLU A 40 15.76 -1.68 7.50
C GLU A 40 15.65 -2.42 8.83
N THR A 41 14.60 -3.23 8.97
CA THR A 41 14.41 -4.08 10.14
C THR A 41 14.01 -5.47 9.68
N PHE A 42 12.81 -5.92 10.02
CA PHE A 42 12.25 -7.18 9.58
C PHE A 42 10.75 -7.02 9.31
N VAL A 43 10.21 -7.88 8.45
CA VAL A 43 8.78 -7.91 8.18
C VAL A 43 8.05 -8.50 9.39
N ARG A 44 7.06 -7.77 9.94
CA ARG A 44 6.31 -8.24 11.12
C ARG A 44 5.54 -9.52 10.77
N PRO A 45 5.64 -10.59 11.57
CA PRO A 45 4.86 -11.82 11.34
C PRO A 45 3.34 -11.57 11.34
N LEU A 46 2.85 -10.63 12.16
CA LEU A 46 1.45 -10.23 12.17
C LEU A 46 0.98 -9.60 10.85
N ALA A 47 1.87 -8.87 10.15
CA ALA A 47 1.55 -8.32 8.84
C ALA A 47 1.38 -9.46 7.80
N ILE A 48 2.24 -10.49 7.87
CA ILE A 48 2.14 -11.68 7.02
C ILE A 48 0.83 -12.43 7.32
N LYS A 49 0.53 -12.69 8.61
CA LYS A 49 -0.72 -13.36 9.03
C LYS A 49 -1.98 -12.66 8.49
N VAL A 50 -2.09 -11.34 8.65
CA VAL A 50 -3.26 -10.58 8.17
C VAL A 50 -3.40 -10.61 6.64
N MET A 51 -2.30 -10.72 5.91
CA MET A 51 -2.33 -10.78 4.45
C MET A 51 -2.56 -12.20 3.94
N GLN A 52 -2.13 -13.23 4.69
CA GLN A 52 -2.50 -14.62 4.47
C GLN A 52 -4.00 -14.88 4.61
N GLU A 53 -4.70 -14.20 5.54
CA GLU A 53 -6.18 -14.22 5.61
C GLU A 53 -6.85 -13.80 4.29
N TRP A 54 -6.10 -13.10 3.43
CA TRP A 54 -6.52 -12.58 2.14
C TRP A 54 -5.92 -13.35 0.96
N ASN A 55 -5.31 -14.51 1.21
CA ASN A 55 -4.59 -15.31 0.23
C ASN A 55 -3.46 -14.53 -0.49
N VAL A 56 -2.87 -13.54 0.19
CA VAL A 56 -1.71 -12.81 -0.30
C VAL A 56 -0.48 -13.29 0.46
N ASP A 57 0.41 -13.98 -0.26
CA ASP A 57 1.67 -14.40 0.33
C ASP A 57 2.67 -13.25 0.34
N MET A 58 3.20 -12.97 1.53
CA MET A 58 4.24 -11.98 1.79
C MET A 58 5.50 -12.62 2.40
N SER A 59 5.59 -13.95 2.43
CA SER A 59 6.72 -14.67 3.02
C SER A 59 8.06 -14.33 2.35
N SER A 60 8.02 -14.00 1.04
CA SER A 60 9.19 -13.61 0.24
C SER A 60 9.57 -12.14 0.38
N HIS A 61 8.77 -11.33 1.08
CA HIS A 61 9.06 -9.92 1.26
C HIS A 61 10.20 -9.73 2.27
N THR A 62 11.08 -8.79 1.94
CA THR A 62 12.20 -8.38 2.80
C THR A 62 12.12 -6.90 3.11
N SER A 63 12.62 -6.52 4.29
CA SER A 63 12.80 -5.12 4.65
C SER A 63 13.96 -4.53 3.83
N LYS A 64 13.77 -3.35 3.26
CA LYS A 64 14.74 -2.69 2.37
C LYS A 64 14.93 -1.23 2.76
N THR A 65 16.15 -0.74 2.61
CA THR A 65 16.45 0.68 2.80
C THR A 65 16.08 1.50 1.56
N LEU A 66 15.69 2.74 1.82
CA LEU A 66 15.43 3.79 0.84
C LEU A 66 16.60 4.00 -0.12
N GLU A 67 17.84 3.86 0.36
CA GLU A 67 19.08 4.06 -0.39
C GLU A 67 19.14 3.20 -1.66
N GLN A 68 18.62 1.97 -1.59
CA GLN A 68 18.56 1.04 -2.73
C GLN A 68 17.68 1.55 -3.89
N PHE A 69 16.85 2.56 -3.63
CA PHE A 69 15.89 3.11 -4.59
C PHE A 69 16.20 4.53 -5.05
N LEU A 70 17.26 5.17 -4.51
CA LEU A 70 17.63 6.54 -4.90
C LEU A 70 18.06 6.65 -6.37
N ASP A 71 18.79 5.65 -6.87
CA ASP A 71 19.25 5.60 -8.27
C ASP A 71 18.23 4.95 -9.22
N ARG A 72 17.13 4.40 -8.68
CA ARG A 72 16.08 3.78 -9.48
C ARG A 72 15.12 4.82 -10.04
N LYS A 73 14.56 4.52 -11.21
CA LYS A 73 13.50 5.34 -11.81
C LYS A 73 12.18 5.03 -11.11
N ILE A 74 11.83 5.84 -10.10
CA ILE A 74 10.56 5.76 -9.39
C ILE A 74 9.63 6.87 -9.89
N ASP A 75 8.45 6.50 -10.37
CA ASP A 75 7.46 7.45 -10.91
C ASP A 75 6.53 7.99 -9.81
N PHE A 76 6.14 7.14 -8.87
CA PHE A 76 5.25 7.50 -7.77
C PHE A 76 5.87 7.17 -6.43
N VAL A 77 5.89 8.15 -5.52
CA VAL A 77 6.36 7.96 -4.14
C VAL A 77 5.18 8.15 -3.20
N VAL A 78 4.85 7.13 -2.43
CA VAL A 78 3.74 7.13 -1.47
C VAL A 78 4.30 6.99 -0.07
N THR A 79 4.21 8.04 0.73
CA THR A 79 4.62 8.00 2.14
C THR A 79 3.44 7.55 2.99
N VAL A 80 3.67 6.53 3.84
CA VAL A 80 2.63 5.83 4.61
C VAL A 80 2.68 6.21 6.11
N CYS A 81 3.63 7.07 6.49
CA CYS A 81 3.73 7.66 7.80
C CYS A 81 4.30 9.08 7.73
N ASP A 82 3.94 9.89 8.73
CA ASP A 82 4.34 11.30 8.81
C ASP A 82 5.87 11.43 8.92
N SER A 83 6.50 10.61 9.76
CA SER A 83 7.96 10.60 9.91
C SER A 83 8.70 10.28 8.61
N ALA A 84 8.15 9.38 7.77
CA ALA A 84 8.75 9.11 6.47
C ALA A 84 8.48 10.22 5.47
N ASN A 85 7.42 11.03 5.64
CA ASN A 85 7.18 12.20 4.80
C ASN A 85 8.21 13.30 5.05
N ASP A 86 8.57 13.52 6.33
CA ASP A 86 9.51 14.53 6.77
C ASP A 86 10.96 14.16 6.42
N THR A 87 11.31 12.88 6.59
CA THR A 87 12.65 12.35 6.29
C THR A 87 12.82 11.95 4.81
N CYS A 88 11.77 12.13 4.00
CA CYS A 88 11.79 11.72 2.60
C CYS A 88 12.79 12.57 1.81
N PRO A 89 13.84 11.98 1.20
CA PRO A 89 14.69 12.71 0.28
C PRO A 89 13.90 13.13 -0.95
N ILE A 90 14.42 14.14 -1.65
CA ILE A 90 13.84 14.57 -2.92
C ILE A 90 14.15 13.49 -3.96
N PHE A 91 13.10 12.95 -4.57
CA PHE A 91 13.22 12.09 -5.75
C PHE A 91 13.09 12.96 -7.01
N PRO A 92 14.21 13.36 -7.65
CA PRO A 92 14.17 14.31 -8.76
C PRO A 92 13.41 13.79 -9.98
N ARG A 93 13.19 12.47 -10.06
CA ARG A 93 12.50 11.79 -11.17
C ARG A 93 11.06 11.40 -10.86
N ALA A 94 10.58 11.60 -9.62
CA ALA A 94 9.23 11.22 -9.24
C ALA A 94 8.21 12.17 -9.89
N ILE A 95 7.26 11.61 -10.62
CA ILE A 95 6.14 12.32 -11.25
C ILE A 95 5.22 12.89 -10.16
N LYS A 96 4.99 12.11 -9.10
CA LYS A 96 4.10 12.52 -8.01
C LYS A 96 4.50 11.92 -6.67
N LYS A 97 4.52 12.77 -5.63
CA LYS A 97 4.58 12.36 -4.22
C LYS A 97 3.17 12.40 -3.62
N LEU A 98 2.79 11.34 -2.93
CA LEU A 98 1.54 11.22 -2.19
C LEU A 98 1.85 10.90 -0.74
N HIS A 99 0.97 11.34 0.14
CA HIS A 99 1.09 11.12 1.57
C HIS A 99 -0.21 10.56 2.12
N TRP A 100 -0.11 9.41 2.77
CA TRP A 100 -1.19 8.74 3.48
C TRP A 100 -0.76 8.53 4.92
N SER A 101 -1.34 9.30 5.83
CA SER A 101 -1.11 9.09 7.25
C SER A 101 -1.98 7.94 7.75
N PHE A 102 -1.34 6.92 8.32
CA PHE A 102 -2.02 5.81 8.99
C PHE A 102 -1.47 5.61 10.39
N PRO A 103 -2.33 5.23 11.36
CA PRO A 103 -1.89 4.83 12.68
C PRO A 103 -0.98 3.60 12.59
N ASP A 104 0.00 3.53 13.48
CA ASP A 104 0.98 2.44 13.48
C ASP A 104 0.40 1.18 14.14
N PRO A 105 0.13 0.10 13.37
CA PRO A 105 -0.47 -1.11 13.93
C PRO A 105 0.46 -1.84 14.92
N SER A 106 1.78 -1.60 14.86
CA SER A 106 2.72 -2.23 15.79
C SER A 106 2.70 -1.63 17.19
N LYS A 107 2.01 -0.50 17.41
CA LYS A 107 1.82 0.10 18.74
C LYS A 107 0.59 -0.46 19.47
N ALA A 108 -0.20 -1.31 18.81
CA ALA A 108 -1.31 -1.98 19.47
C ALA A 108 -0.78 -2.88 20.59
N VAL A 109 -1.36 -2.76 21.79
CA VAL A 109 -1.03 -3.54 22.97
C VAL A 109 -2.22 -4.41 23.32
N GLY A 110 -1.99 -5.61 23.84
CA GLY A 110 -3.04 -6.55 24.21
C GLY A 110 -2.73 -7.97 23.73
N THR A 111 -3.78 -8.77 23.66
CA THR A 111 -3.76 -10.14 23.12
C THR A 111 -3.37 -10.17 21.65
N GLU A 112 -2.95 -11.34 21.14
CA GLU A 112 -2.59 -11.48 19.73
C GLU A 112 -3.76 -11.08 18.80
N ASP A 113 -5.00 -11.44 19.15
CA ASP A 113 -6.19 -11.08 18.37
C ASP A 113 -6.46 -9.58 18.34
N GLU A 114 -6.27 -8.87 19.46
CA GLU A 114 -6.41 -7.40 19.52
C GLU A 114 -5.35 -6.70 18.66
N GLN A 115 -4.11 -7.19 18.71
CA GLN A 115 -3.04 -6.70 17.84
C GLN A 115 -3.39 -6.97 16.38
N LEU A 116 -3.80 -8.20 16.05
CA LEU A 116 -4.19 -8.60 14.69
C LEU A 116 -5.34 -7.73 14.15
N GLN A 117 -6.29 -7.37 15.00
CA GLN A 117 -7.38 -6.47 14.64
C GLN A 117 -6.91 -5.07 14.24
N ALA A 118 -5.85 -4.55 14.88
CA ALA A 118 -5.21 -3.30 14.46
C ALA A 118 -4.59 -3.43 13.05
N TYR A 119 -3.93 -4.55 12.75
CA TYR A 119 -3.40 -4.82 11.40
C TYR A 119 -4.53 -4.97 10.36
N ARG A 120 -5.65 -5.63 10.69
CA ARG A 120 -6.84 -5.73 9.81
C ARG A 120 -7.45 -4.36 9.52
N THR A 121 -7.51 -3.49 10.54
CA THR A 121 -7.98 -2.11 10.39
C THR A 121 -7.04 -1.34 9.47
N HIS A 122 -5.73 -1.45 9.67
CA HIS A 122 -4.73 -0.83 8.81
C HIS A 122 -4.85 -1.30 7.35
N ARG A 123 -4.91 -2.62 7.10
CA ARG A 123 -5.15 -3.21 5.77
C ARG A 123 -6.39 -2.60 5.11
N SER A 124 -7.49 -2.50 5.85
CA SER A 124 -8.75 -1.94 5.36
C SER A 124 -8.65 -0.46 5.02
N SER A 125 -7.91 0.31 5.81
CA SER A 125 -7.62 1.72 5.53
C SER A 125 -6.77 1.90 4.27
N VAL A 126 -5.72 1.08 4.11
CA VAL A 126 -4.88 1.08 2.90
C VAL A 126 -5.69 0.71 1.67
N LYS A 127 -6.58 -0.29 1.76
CA LYS A 127 -7.47 -0.67 0.66
C LYS A 127 -8.40 0.46 0.22
N LYS A 128 -8.84 1.31 1.15
CA LYS A 128 -9.70 2.46 0.85
C LYS A 128 -8.94 3.61 0.18
N SER A 129 -7.61 3.62 0.23
CA SER A 129 -6.79 4.68 -0.37
C SER A 129 -6.87 4.69 -1.90
N GLY A 130 -6.96 5.90 -2.46
CA GLY A 130 -7.42 6.15 -3.83
C GLY A 130 -6.61 5.54 -4.97
N ILE A 131 -5.31 5.25 -4.79
CA ILE A 131 -4.50 4.57 -5.82
C ILE A 131 -4.90 3.09 -5.94
N ILE A 132 -5.28 2.46 -4.83
CA ILE A 132 -5.50 1.02 -4.73
C ILE A 132 -6.92 0.64 -5.19
N ARG A 133 -7.88 1.58 -5.07
CA ARG A 133 -9.28 1.36 -5.48
C ARG A 133 -9.51 1.46 -7.00
N CYS A 134 -8.58 2.07 -7.75
CA CYS A 134 -8.75 2.29 -9.18
C CYS A 134 -7.43 2.03 -9.92
N PRO A 135 -7.22 0.81 -10.45
CA PRO A 135 -6.04 0.51 -11.27
C PRO A 135 -6.03 1.26 -12.62
N ILE A 136 -7.02 2.12 -12.89
CA ILE A 136 -7.18 2.88 -14.13
C ILE A 136 -6.43 4.23 -14.08
N ILE A 137 -5.90 4.66 -12.93
CA ILE A 137 -5.17 5.94 -12.84
C ILE A 137 -3.68 5.62 -12.87
N PRO A 138 -3.06 5.56 -14.07
CA PRO A 138 -2.50 6.78 -14.61
C PRO A 138 -2.43 6.76 -16.15
N LEU A 139 -3.56 6.98 -16.81
CA LEU A 139 -3.54 7.59 -18.14
C LEU A 139 -4.52 8.76 -18.06
N MET A 140 -4.08 9.93 -18.51
CA MET A 140 -4.82 11.20 -18.54
C MET A 140 -4.65 11.99 -17.23
N SER A 141 -3.68 12.90 -17.18
CA SER A 141 -3.72 14.24 -17.79
C SER A 141 -4.05 15.27 -16.72
N THR A 142 -3.16 16.25 -16.66
CA THR A 142 -3.36 17.60 -16.16
C THR A 142 -4.74 18.18 -16.48
N LYS A 143 -5.28 18.95 -15.53
CA LYS A 143 -6.44 19.85 -15.62
C LYS A 143 -7.79 19.15 -15.82
N THR A 144 -8.70 19.29 -14.87
CA THR A 144 -10.06 19.86 -15.06
C THR A 144 -10.82 19.79 -13.73
N SER A 145 -11.29 20.96 -13.30
CA SER A 145 -12.28 21.15 -12.25
C SER A 145 -13.61 20.52 -12.66
N GLU A 146 -13.84 19.24 -12.38
CA GLU A 146 -15.18 18.69 -12.20
C GLU A 146 -15.08 17.29 -11.58
N LEU A 147 -15.30 17.20 -10.26
CA LEU A 147 -15.62 15.96 -9.57
C LEU A 147 -17.00 15.48 -10.03
N LYS A 148 -17.07 14.73 -11.12
CA LYS A 148 -18.27 13.98 -11.49
C LYS A 148 -17.89 12.56 -11.91
N PHE A 149 -18.48 11.60 -11.19
CA PHE A 149 -18.57 10.17 -11.50
C PHE A 149 -17.33 9.28 -11.31
N ILE A 150 -16.90 9.12 -10.06
CA ILE A 150 -16.28 7.88 -9.60
C ILE A 150 -17.41 6.93 -9.14
N LYS A 151 -18.17 6.36 -10.09
CA LYS A 151 -19.18 5.31 -9.81
C LYS A 151 -18.95 3.99 -10.54
N GLN A 152 -17.88 3.86 -11.34
CA GLN A 152 -17.68 2.71 -12.23
C GLN A 152 -16.41 1.89 -11.92
N CYS A 153 -16.07 1.65 -10.65
CA CYS A 153 -14.95 0.76 -10.29
C CYS A 153 -15.27 -0.19 -9.13
N CYS A 154 -16.54 -0.61 -9.00
CA CYS A 154 -16.92 -1.69 -8.11
C CYS A 154 -17.63 -2.79 -8.91
N PRO A 155 -16.94 -3.88 -9.28
CA PRO A 155 -17.56 -5.18 -9.38
C PRO A 155 -16.98 -6.06 -8.26
N CYS A 156 -17.21 -5.66 -7.01
CA CYS A 156 -17.02 -6.55 -5.87
C CYS A 156 -18.41 -6.80 -5.24
N SER A 157 -19.31 -7.31 -6.07
CA SER A 157 -20.61 -7.85 -5.65
C SER A 157 -20.94 -9.04 -6.54
N MET A 158 -20.33 -10.19 -6.26
CA MET A 158 -20.90 -11.49 -6.60
C MET A 158 -20.13 -12.61 -5.88
N TYR A 159 -20.23 -12.64 -4.56
CA TYR A 159 -20.25 -13.87 -3.78
C TYR A 159 -21.23 -13.64 -2.65
N VAL A 160 -22.52 -13.68 -2.98
CA VAL A 160 -23.56 -13.94 -2.00
C VAL A 160 -24.30 -15.15 -2.54
N ASN A 161 -24.04 -16.29 -1.91
CA ASN A 161 -24.86 -17.49 -2.06
C ASN A 161 -26.30 -17.13 -1.72
N THR A 162 -27.18 -17.28 -2.69
CA THR A 162 -28.61 -17.34 -2.42
C THR A 162 -29.09 -18.71 -2.87
N THR A 163 -28.99 -19.67 -1.95
CA THR A 163 -29.90 -20.82 -1.91
C THR A 163 -31.27 -20.26 -1.55
N VAL A 164 -32.23 -20.36 -2.47
CA VAL A 164 -33.65 -20.38 -2.12
C VAL A 164 -34.29 -21.52 -2.90
N ILE A 165 -34.85 -22.42 -2.11
CA ILE A 165 -35.78 -23.52 -2.37
C ILE A 165 -36.95 -23.09 -3.26
#